data_AF-A0A942RD76-F1
#
_entry.id   AF-A0A942RD76-F1
#
_cell.length_a   1.000
_cell.length_b   1.000
_cell.length_c   1.000
_cell.angle_alpha   90.00
_cell.angle_beta   90.00
_cell.angle_gamma   90.00
#
_symmetry.space_group_name_H-M   'P 1'
#
loop_
_entity.id
_entity.type
_entity.pdbx_description
1 polymer ?
#
loop_
_entity_poly.entity_id
_entity_poly.type
_entity_poly.pdbx_seq_one_letter_code
_entity_poly.pdbx_strand_id
1 'polypeptide(L)'
;MPIDWNEIKSWVKNTTKIAMKEAEDLTAKGKLKMEIFSLTRQKERYLLELGKQRYQEHKKKMEFNLSNELKTLFDKIDKIEGKIKNKKEELKEQE
;
A
#
# COMPACT_ATOMS: atom_id res chain seq x y z
N MET A 1 51.42 -1.64 19.07
CA MET A 1 50.88 -2.36 17.89
C MET A 1 50.71 -1.35 16.77
N PRO A 2 51.20 -1.61 15.55
CA PRO A 2 50.97 -0.73 14.41
C PRO A 2 49.50 -0.80 13.99
N ILE A 3 48.93 0.35 13.63
CA ILE A 3 47.55 0.46 13.14
C ILE A 3 47.49 -0.16 11.73
N ASP A 4 46.64 -1.17 11.55
CA ASP A 4 46.38 -1.73 10.22
C ASP A 4 45.37 -0.88 9.45
N TRP A 5 45.89 -0.05 8.55
CA TRP A 5 45.08 0.80 7.69
C TRP A 5 44.20 0.02 6.70
N ASN A 6 44.52 -1.24 6.39
CA ASN A 6 43.69 -2.07 5.52
C ASN A 6 42.43 -2.55 6.25
N GLU A 7 42.55 -2.84 7.54
CA GLU A 7 41.42 -3.23 8.39
C GLU A 7 40.42 -2.07 8.55
N ILE A 8 40.92 -0.85 8.78
CA ILE A 8 40.08 0.36 8.85
C ILE A 8 39.36 0.61 7.51
N LYS A 9 40.05 0.51 6.38
CA LYS A 9 39.44 0.67 5.05
C LYS A 9 38.37 -0.38 4.77
N SER A 10 38.62 -1.63 5.15
CA SER A 10 37.67 -2.73 5.01
C SER A 10 36.42 -2.50 5.86
N TRP A 11 36.61 -2.08 7.11
CA TRP A 11 35.52 -1.74 8.02
C TRP A 11 34.66 -0.60 7.49
N VAL A 12 35.25 0.52 7.07
CA VAL A 12 34.50 1.65 6.48
C VAL A 12 33.71 1.18 5.25
N LYS A 13 34.33 0.42 4.34
CA LYS A 13 33.67 -0.09 3.13
C LYS A 13 32.48 -1.00 3.47
N ASN A 14 32.62 -1.86 4.48
CA ASN A 14 31.55 -2.74 4.93
C ASN A 14 30.41 -1.96 5.60
N THR A 15 30.73 -0.99 6.46
CA THR A 15 29.74 -0.11 7.10
C THR A 15 28.97 0.69 6.06
N THR A 16 29.65 1.28 5.06
CA THR A 16 28.98 1.99 3.96
C THR A 16 28.06 1.07 3.16
N LYS A 17 28.50 -0.17 2.87
CA LYS A 17 27.68 -1.14 2.14
C LYS A 17 26.43 -1.54 2.93
N ILE A 18 26.55 -1.72 4.25
CA ILE A 18 25.42 -2.02 5.13
C ILE A 18 24.44 -0.84 5.16
N ALA A 19 24.94 0.38 5.37
CA ALA A 19 24.11 1.58 5.39
C ALA A 19 23.38 1.82 4.06
N MET A 20 24.03 1.57 2.91
CA MET A 20 23.38 1.62 1.60
C MET A 20 22.25 0.61 1.47
N LYS A 21 22.49 -0.63 1.89
CA LYS A 21 21.47 -1.69 1.84
C LYS A 21 20.28 -1.38 2.74
N GLU A 22 20.53 -0.89 3.95
CA GLU A 22 19.45 -0.46 4.87
C GLU A 22 18.63 0.70 4.29
N ALA A 23 19.29 1.67 3.63
CA ALA A 23 18.60 2.77 2.96
C ALA A 23 17.74 2.29 1.77
N GLU A 24 18.23 1.30 1.01
CA GLU A 24 17.47 0.65 -0.06
C GLU A 24 16.24 -0.08 0.49
N ASP A 25 16.39 -0.86 1.56
CA ASP A 25 15.32 -1.60 2.21
C ASP A 25 14.25 -0.65 2.79
N LEU A 26 14.67 0.43 3.45
CA LEU A 26 13.76 1.47 3.95
C LEU A 26 13.00 2.17 2.82
N THR A 27 13.67 2.43 1.70
CA THR A 27 13.06 3.04 0.52
C THR A 27 12.02 2.11 -0.11
N ALA A 28 12.33 0.81 -0.22
CA ALA A 28 11.40 -0.20 -0.71
C ALA A 28 10.14 -0.30 0.18
N LYS A 29 10.32 -0.38 1.50
CA LYS A 29 9.22 -0.35 2.48
C LYS A 29 8.39 0.93 2.37
N GLY A 30 9.04 2.08 2.20
CA GLY A 30 8.38 3.36 2.01
C GLY A 30 7.49 3.38 0.77
N LYS A 31 7.99 2.89 -0.36
CA LYS A 31 7.21 2.75 -1.61
C LYS A 31 5.99 1.86 -1.41
N LEU A 32 6.16 0.70 -0.77
CA LEU A 32 5.08 -0.23 -0.45
C LEU A 32 3.98 0.41 0.39
N LYS A 33 4.35 1.15 1.44
CA LYS A 33 3.39 1.90 2.28
C LYS A 33 2.62 2.95 1.46
N MET A 34 3.30 3.66 0.56
CA MET A 34 2.66 4.65 -0.31
C MET A 34 1.70 4.02 -1.32
N GLU A 35 2.03 2.84 -1.87
CA GLU A 35 1.12 2.07 -2.73
C GLU A 35 -0.14 1.63 -1.98
N ILE A 36 0.01 1.07 -0.77
CA ILE A 36 -1.11 0.68 0.09
C ILE A 36 -2.00 1.89 0.38
N PHE A 37 -1.41 3.04 0.70
CA PHE A 37 -2.15 4.27 0.96
C PHE A 37 -2.93 4.75 -0.27
N SER A 38 -2.31 4.72 -1.46
CA SER A 38 -2.97 5.07 -2.73
C SER A 38 -4.17 4.16 -3.01
N LEU A 39 -4.00 2.84 -2.86
CA LEU A 39 -5.08 1.85 -3.01
C LEU A 39 -6.20 2.07 -1.99
N THR A 40 -5.85 2.39 -0.75
CA THR A 40 -6.82 2.66 0.32
C THR A 40 -7.67 3.90 -0.02
N ARG A 41 -7.03 4.99 -0.46
CA ARG A 41 -7.75 6.17 -0.96
C ARG A 41 -8.65 5.86 -2.14
N GLN A 42 -8.24 4.98 -3.04
CA GLN A 42 -9.07 4.57 -4.16
C GLN A 42 -10.30 3.76 -3.70
N LYS A 43 -10.13 2.85 -2.74
CA LYS A 43 -11.25 2.14 -2.09
C LYS A 43 -12.23 3.12 -1.44
N GLU A 44 -11.74 4.10 -0.69
CA GLU A 44 -12.57 5.13 -0.04
C GLU A 44 -13.42 5.90 -1.06
N ARG A 45 -12.85 6.23 -2.22
CA ARG A 45 -13.59 6.90 -3.30
C ARG A 45 -14.76 6.05 -3.81
N TYR A 46 -14.56 4.76 -4.03
CA TYR A 46 -15.63 3.86 -4.47
C TYR A 46 -16.70 3.64 -3.38
N LEU A 47 -16.30 3.55 -2.12
CA LEU A 47 -17.25 3.48 -1.00
C LEU A 47 -18.07 4.77 -0.86
N LEU A 48 -17.45 5.93 -1.07
CA LEU A 48 -18.18 7.21 -1.11
C LEU A 48 -19.17 7.27 -2.27
N GLU A 49 -18.80 6.75 -3.44
CA GLU A 49 -19.68 6.68 -4.61
C GLU A 49 -20.88 5.77 -4.34
N LEU A 50 -20.63 4.59 -3.76
CA LEU A 50 -21.67 3.67 -3.29
C LEU A 50 -22.61 4.35 -2.27
N GLY A 51 -22.05 5.03 -1.28
CA GLY A 51 -22.82 5.76 -0.26
C GLY A 51 -23.67 6.89 -0.85
N LYS A 52 -23.14 7.63 -1.84
CA LYS A 52 -23.89 8.66 -2.57
C LYS A 52 -25.08 8.06 -3.32
N GLN A 53 -24.89 6.95 -4.03
CA GLN A 53 -25.97 6.27 -4.73
C GLN A 53 -27.06 5.81 -3.75
N ARG A 54 -26.66 5.14 -2.67
CA ARG A 54 -27.60 4.67 -1.64
C ARG A 54 -28.38 5.82 -0.99
N TYR A 55 -27.71 6.92 -0.70
CA TYR A 55 -28.34 8.10 -0.12
C TYR A 55 -29.35 8.73 -1.10
N GLN A 56 -29.03 8.78 -2.40
CA GLN A 56 -29.93 9.30 -3.42
C GLN A 56 -31.19 8.44 -3.57
N GLU A 57 -31.06 7.12 -3.58
CA GLU A 57 -32.21 6.20 -3.60
C GLU A 57 -33.11 6.40 -2.39
N HIS A 58 -32.52 6.45 -1.19
CA HIS A 58 -33.24 6.72 0.05
C HIS A 58 -34.00 8.06 -0.03
N LYS A 59 -33.34 9.14 -0.49
CA LYS A 59 -33.97 10.45 -0.67
C LYS A 59 -35.15 10.42 -1.64
N LYS A 60 -35.07 9.58 -2.68
CA LYS A 60 -36.14 9.38 -3.66
C LYS A 60 -37.19 8.35 -3.24
N LYS A 61 -37.08 7.78 -2.03
CA LYS A 61 -37.90 6.64 -1.55
C LYS A 61 -37.89 5.45 -2.52
N MET A 62 -36.80 5.29 -3.26
CA MET A 62 -36.58 4.15 -4.14
C MET A 62 -36.03 2.99 -3.30
N GLU A 63 -36.52 1.79 -3.58
CA GLU A 63 -35.90 0.58 -3.04
C GLU A 63 -34.46 0.45 -3.53
N PHE A 64 -33.61 -0.16 -2.71
CA PHE A 64 -32.24 -0.49 -3.14
C PHE A 64 -32.32 -1.48 -4.29
N ASN A 65 -31.84 -1.09 -5.46
CA ASN A 65 -31.77 -1.98 -6.61
C ASN A 65 -30.32 -2.26 -6.96
N LEU A 66 -29.95 -3.54 -7.03
CA LEU A 66 -28.61 -3.96 -7.40
C LEU A 66 -28.38 -3.79 -8.91
N SER A 67 -28.15 -2.55 -9.32
CA SER A 67 -27.86 -2.18 -10.71
C SER A 67 -26.52 -2.75 -11.18
N ASN A 68 -26.34 -2.83 -12.50
CA ASN A 68 -25.05 -3.23 -13.08
C ASN A 68 -23.91 -2.27 -12.70
N GLU A 69 -24.22 -0.99 -12.49
CA GLU A 69 -23.26 0.00 -11.98
C GLU A 69 -22.81 -0.32 -10.55
N LEU A 70 -23.75 -0.71 -9.67
CA LEU A 70 -23.44 -1.12 -8.30
C LEU A 70 -22.63 -2.42 -8.26
N LYS A 71 -22.97 -3.40 -9.09
CA LYS A 71 -22.15 -4.63 -9.24
C LYS A 71 -20.72 -4.27 -9.65
N THR A 72 -20.57 -3.37 -10.62
CA THR A 72 -19.26 -2.90 -11.07
C THR A 72 -18.49 -2.19 -9.95
N LEU A 73 -19.17 -1.41 -9.10
CA LEU A 73 -18.56 -0.78 -7.92
C LEU A 73 -18.10 -1.83 -6.89
N PHE A 74 -18.91 -2.86 -6.62
CA PHE A 74 -18.52 -3.96 -5.74
C PHE A 74 -17.30 -4.71 -6.29
N ASP A 75 -17.31 -5.11 -7.56
CA ASP A 75 -16.17 -5.78 -8.19
C ASP A 75 -14.88 -4.95 -8.11
N LYS A 76 -14.99 -3.62 -8.28
CA LYS A 76 -13.86 -2.69 -8.14
C LYS A 76 -13.35 -2.62 -6.70
N ILE A 77 -14.25 -2.59 -5.72
CA ILE A 77 -13.90 -2.58 -4.29
C ILE A 77 -13.19 -3.88 -3.93
N ASP A 78 -13.78 -5.04 -4.25
CA ASP A 78 -13.23 -6.36 -3.96
C ASP A 78 -11.84 -6.55 -4.57
N LYS A 79 -11.68 -6.11 -5.82
CA LYS A 79 -10.37 -6.14 -6.51
C LYS A 79 -9.33 -5.28 -5.80
N ILE A 80 -9.70 -4.10 -5.29
CA ILE A 80 -8.77 -3.24 -4.54
C ILE A 80 -8.48 -3.83 -3.17
N GLU A 81 -9.47 -4.39 -2.48
CA GLU A 81 -9.27 -5.06 -1.21
C GLU A 81 -8.28 -6.22 -1.33
N GLY A 82 -8.41 -7.04 -2.37
CA GLY A 82 -7.44 -8.09 -2.68
C GLY A 82 -6.03 -7.53 -2.90
N LYS A 83 -5.89 -6.44 -3.66
CA LYS A 83 -4.58 -5.78 -3.86
C LYS A 83 -3.99 -5.23 -2.56
N ILE A 84 -4.80 -4.58 -1.74
CA ILE A 84 -4.37 -4.05 -0.43
C ILE A 84 -3.91 -5.19 0.47
N LYS A 85 -4.66 -6.30 0.50
CA LYS A 85 -4.31 -7.48 1.29
C LYS A 85 -2.95 -8.03 0.88
N ASN A 86 -2.76 -8.30 -0.42
CA ASN A 86 -1.49 -8.83 -0.93
C ASN A 86 -0.32 -7.88 -0.63
N LYS A 87 -0.51 -6.56 -0.81
CA LYS A 87 0.53 -5.57 -0.51
C LYS A 87 0.86 -5.46 0.99
N LYS A 88 -0.13 -5.66 1.86
CA LYS A 88 0.08 -5.71 3.32
C LYS A 88 0.81 -6.99 3.74
N GLU A 89 0.56 -8.11 3.07
CA GLU A 89 1.30 -9.36 3.27
C GLU A 89 2.77 -9.17 2.83
N GLU A 90 3.01 -8.60 1.64
CA GLU A 90 4.35 -8.25 1.14
C GLU A 90 5.11 -7.33 2.12
N LEU A 91 4.42 -6.34 2.71
CA LEU A 91 5.04 -5.45 3.69
C LEU A 91 5.41 -6.19 5.00
N LYS A 92 4.57 -7.13 5.46
CA LYS A 92 4.84 -7.94 6.67
C LYS A 92 5.99 -8.91 6.47
N GLU A 93 6.16 -9.47 5.27
CA GLU A 93 7.30 -10.33 4.94
C GLU A 93 8.63 -9.56 4.94
N GLN A 94 8.58 -8.23 4.82
CA GLN A 94 9.75 -7.36 4.89
C GLN A 94 10.03 -6.83 6.31
N GLU A 95 9.11 -6.98 7.27
CA GLU A 95 9.26 -6.56 8.68
C GLU A 95 10.10 -7.54 9.49
#